data_AF-A0A662U191-F1
#
_entry.id   AF-A0A662U191-F1
#
_cell.length_a   1.000
_cell.length_b   1.000
_cell.length_c   1.000
_cell.angle_alpha   90.00
_cell.angle_beta   90.00
_cell.angle_gamma   90.00
#
_symmetry.space_group_name_H-M   'P 1'
#
loop_
_entity.id
_entity.type
_entity.pdbx_description
1 polymer ?
#
loop_
_entity_poly.entity_id
_entity_poly.type
_entity_poly.pdbx_seq_one_letter_code
_entity_poly.pdbx_strand_id
1 'polypeptide(L)'
;MSKLPELYPKDVLGSLFTDNPFVAELALKSKFPSSTEGLLFISSIMSKFGINILALNLTCKKELQYVVFFIDYSRAKIKLEKLIEELRKHPNILDVKYKAKVLDEKIISAFAFPTFNLGAYKVLILGVEEFSSAFEKIKEAYGTGGEALLYHIGKMLGEMAGERYRGKRITGKFVMEDCLAFQAFGWGIVDVEHVDVKAQVVSLKVYNLFESITVKGKKRKPNCHFVRGYLNGVYSRYFNREVEVIETMCIAKGDPYCRFIIRPK
;
A
#
# COMPACT_ATOMS: atom_id res chain seq x y z
N MET A 1 14.75 4.34 23.77
CA MET A 1 14.21 4.33 22.39
C MET A 1 12.75 4.70 22.49
N SER A 2 12.28 5.72 21.76
CA SER A 2 10.83 5.97 21.63
C SER A 2 10.19 4.71 21.07
N LYS A 3 9.10 4.25 21.69
CA LYS A 3 8.37 3.07 21.23
C LYS A 3 7.80 3.40 19.85
N LEU A 4 8.11 2.58 18.84
CA LEU A 4 7.51 2.74 17.51
C LEU A 4 5.98 2.66 17.63
N PRO A 5 5.23 3.41 16.81
CA PRO A 5 3.79 3.30 16.80
C PRO A 5 3.38 1.87 16.44
N GLU A 6 2.43 1.33 17.19
CA GLU A 6 1.79 0.06 16.85
C GLU A 6 0.84 0.30 15.66
N LEU A 7 1.15 -0.31 14.52
CA LEU A 7 0.34 -0.21 13.30
C LEU A 7 -0.58 -1.42 13.22
N TYR A 8 -1.86 -1.17 12.93
CA TYR A 8 -2.82 -2.24 12.67
C TYR A 8 -2.63 -2.84 11.27
N PRO A 9 -2.83 -4.16 11.10
CA PRO A 9 -2.82 -4.77 9.78
C PRO A 9 -3.94 -4.21 8.90
N LYS A 10 -3.65 -4.04 7.62
CA LYS A 10 -4.61 -3.62 6.59
C LYS A 10 -4.41 -4.49 5.35
N ASP A 11 -5.28 -5.47 5.18
CA ASP A 11 -5.20 -6.38 4.04
C ASP A 11 -5.56 -5.69 2.73
N VAL A 12 -4.73 -5.91 1.72
CA VAL A 12 -5.09 -5.64 0.33
C VAL A 12 -5.56 -6.94 -0.29
N LEU A 13 -6.86 -7.04 -0.58
CA LEU A 13 -7.49 -8.27 -1.02
C LEU A 13 -6.92 -8.76 -2.36
N GLY A 14 -6.05 -9.77 -2.30
CA GLY A 14 -5.50 -10.48 -3.46
C GLY A 14 -5.59 -11.99 -3.30
N SER A 15 -5.15 -12.51 -2.16
CA SER A 15 -5.29 -13.92 -1.78
C SER A 15 -5.57 -14.05 -0.29
N LEU A 16 -6.31 -15.08 0.09
CA LEU A 16 -6.54 -15.45 1.47
C LEU A 16 -6.14 -16.92 1.65
N PHE A 17 -5.19 -17.19 2.54
CA PHE A 17 -4.76 -18.53 2.91
C PHE A 17 -5.63 -19.04 4.06
N THR A 18 -6.25 -20.20 3.88
CA THR A 18 -7.14 -20.80 4.86
C THR A 18 -7.48 -22.23 4.45
N ASP A 19 -7.51 -23.15 5.41
CA ASP A 19 -7.95 -24.54 5.19
C ASP A 19 -9.48 -24.66 5.20
N ASN A 20 -10.22 -23.60 5.56
CA ASN A 20 -11.67 -23.61 5.51
C ASN A 20 -12.14 -23.75 4.04
N PRO A 21 -12.89 -24.81 3.67
CA PRO A 21 -13.37 -24.97 2.30
C PRO A 21 -14.57 -24.08 1.98
N PHE A 22 -15.26 -23.53 3.00
CA PHE A 22 -16.46 -22.71 2.86
C PHE A 22 -16.15 -21.22 2.80
N VAL A 23 -15.29 -20.84 1.86
CA VAL A 23 -14.88 -19.45 1.62
C VAL A 23 -15.21 -19.05 0.19
N ALA A 24 -15.75 -17.84 0.00
CA ALA A 24 -16.05 -17.31 -1.32
C ALA A 24 -15.64 -15.84 -1.44
N GLU A 25 -15.29 -15.42 -2.65
CA GLU A 25 -15.20 -14.02 -3.04
C GLU A 25 -16.55 -13.58 -3.60
N LEU A 26 -17.04 -12.43 -3.14
CA LEU A 26 -18.15 -11.72 -3.76
C LEU A 26 -17.68 -10.35 -4.23
N ALA A 27 -18.16 -9.92 -5.40
CA ALA A 27 -17.97 -8.57 -5.91
C ALA A 27 -19.32 -8.00 -6.37
N LEU A 28 -19.71 -6.88 -5.77
CA LEU A 28 -20.97 -6.21 -6.02
C LEU A 28 -20.70 -4.85 -6.66
N LYS A 29 -21.47 -4.54 -7.70
CA LYS A 29 -21.61 -3.19 -8.24
C LYS A 29 -22.99 -2.68 -7.88
N SER A 30 -23.06 -1.52 -7.24
CA SER A 30 -24.32 -0.94 -6.77
C SER A 30 -24.41 0.56 -7.02
N LYS A 31 -25.61 1.10 -6.86
CA LYS A 31 -25.93 2.52 -6.91
C LYS A 31 -26.92 2.88 -5.81
N PHE A 32 -26.51 2.74 -4.55
CA PHE A 32 -27.29 3.19 -3.40
C PHE A 32 -27.24 4.72 -3.26
N PRO A 33 -28.26 5.36 -2.64
CA PRO A 33 -28.24 6.78 -2.32
C PRO A 33 -27.00 7.18 -1.50
N SER A 34 -26.61 6.32 -0.55
CA SER A 34 -25.35 6.43 0.19
C SER A 34 -24.62 5.09 0.25
N SER A 35 -23.29 5.12 0.33
CA SER A 35 -22.50 3.89 0.52
C SER A 35 -22.77 3.21 1.86
N THR A 36 -23.16 3.99 2.87
CA THR A 36 -23.52 3.48 4.20
C THR A 36 -24.79 2.65 4.14
N GLU A 37 -25.82 3.08 3.41
CA GLU A 37 -27.03 2.28 3.19
C GLU A 37 -26.71 0.96 2.47
N GLY A 38 -25.87 1.01 1.44
CA GLY A 38 -25.44 -0.18 0.74
C GLY A 38 -24.69 -1.17 1.66
N LEU A 39 -23.80 -0.67 2.52
CA LEU A 39 -23.08 -1.49 3.48
C LEU A 39 -23.99 -2.07 4.56
N LEU A 40 -24.96 -1.28 5.05
CA LEU A 40 -25.97 -1.74 6.02
C LEU A 40 -26.82 -2.87 5.43
N PHE A 41 -27.29 -2.71 4.18
CA PHE A 41 -28.04 -3.74 3.48
C PHE A 41 -27.22 -5.04 3.33
N ILE A 42 -25.99 -4.95 2.82
CA ILE A 42 -25.11 -6.10 2.61
C ILE A 42 -24.84 -6.81 3.95
N SER A 43 -24.40 -6.07 4.97
CA SER A 43 -24.08 -6.64 6.29
C SER A 43 -25.31 -7.25 6.98
N SER A 44 -26.49 -6.66 6.81
CA SER A 44 -27.75 -7.22 7.34
C SER A 44 -28.11 -8.54 6.68
N ILE A 45 -27.92 -8.67 5.36
CA ILE A 45 -28.12 -9.94 4.65
C ILE A 45 -27.13 -10.99 5.13
N MET A 46 -25.84 -10.65 5.22
CA MET A 46 -24.81 -11.60 5.68
C MET A 46 -25.13 -12.10 7.09
N SER A 47 -25.43 -11.19 8.01
CA SER A 47 -25.78 -11.50 9.40
C SER A 47 -27.05 -12.37 9.50
N LYS A 48 -28.12 -12.02 8.77
CA LYS A 48 -29.38 -12.79 8.72
C LYS A 48 -29.14 -14.26 8.40
N PHE A 49 -28.24 -14.52 7.44
CA PHE A 49 -27.94 -15.86 6.96
C PHE A 49 -26.74 -16.54 7.62
N GLY A 50 -26.14 -15.94 8.66
CA GLY A 50 -25.03 -16.57 9.39
C GLY A 50 -23.71 -16.60 8.62
N ILE A 51 -23.50 -15.63 7.73
CA ILE A 51 -22.31 -15.48 6.91
C ILE A 51 -21.41 -14.42 7.52
N ASN A 52 -20.13 -14.73 7.68
CA ASN A 52 -19.15 -13.80 8.23
C ASN A 52 -18.36 -13.12 7.10
N ILE A 53 -18.09 -11.83 7.24
CA ILE A 53 -17.21 -11.09 6.32
C ILE A 53 -15.80 -11.17 6.88
N LEU A 54 -14.88 -11.78 6.12
CA LEU A 54 -13.48 -11.96 6.55
C LEU A 54 -12.65 -10.72 6.25
N ALA A 55 -12.86 -10.12 5.08
CA ALA A 55 -12.20 -8.89 4.68
C ALA A 55 -13.03 -8.20 3.59
N LEU A 56 -13.06 -6.87 3.60
CA LEU A 56 -13.93 -6.07 2.74
C LEU A 56 -13.21 -4.82 2.23
N ASN A 57 -13.36 -4.55 0.94
CA ASN A 57 -12.99 -3.29 0.32
C ASN A 57 -14.22 -2.64 -0.32
N LEU A 58 -14.42 -1.37 -0.01
CA LEU A 58 -15.44 -0.51 -0.60
C LEU A 58 -14.75 0.59 -1.39
N THR A 59 -15.09 0.72 -2.67
CA THR A 59 -14.66 1.82 -3.53
C THR A 59 -15.88 2.56 -4.06
N CYS A 60 -15.99 3.85 -3.73
CA CYS A 60 -17.04 4.73 -4.25
C CYS A 60 -16.48 5.56 -5.40
N LYS A 61 -17.01 5.38 -6.61
CA LYS A 61 -16.59 6.14 -7.79
C LYS A 61 -17.80 6.83 -8.41
N LYS A 62 -17.89 8.14 -8.19
CA LYS A 62 -19.09 8.94 -8.47
C LYS A 62 -20.28 8.36 -7.70
N GLU A 63 -21.38 8.06 -8.39
CA GLU A 63 -22.60 7.46 -7.84
C GLU A 63 -22.54 5.93 -7.69
N LEU A 64 -21.47 5.27 -8.18
CA LEU A 64 -21.34 3.83 -8.14
C LEU A 64 -20.53 3.39 -6.93
N GLN A 65 -20.97 2.32 -6.27
CA GLN A 65 -20.20 1.64 -5.25
C GLN A 65 -19.77 0.26 -5.75
N TYR A 66 -18.53 -0.10 -5.46
CA TYR A 66 -17.93 -1.39 -5.75
C TYR A 66 -17.51 -2.01 -4.42
N VAL A 67 -18.12 -3.13 -4.06
CA VAL A 67 -17.83 -3.85 -2.81
C VAL A 67 -17.22 -5.18 -3.17
N VAL A 68 -16.03 -5.47 -2.68
CA VAL A 68 -15.32 -6.74 -2.91
C VAL A 68 -14.95 -7.30 -1.55
N PHE A 69 -15.32 -8.54 -1.28
CA PHE A 69 -15.08 -9.14 0.01
C PHE A 69 -14.94 -10.66 -0.05
N PHE A 70 -14.15 -11.20 0.87
CA PHE A 70 -14.15 -12.63 1.17
C PHE A 70 -15.14 -12.90 2.30
N ILE A 71 -15.95 -13.95 2.13
CA ILE A 71 -16.87 -14.43 3.15
C ILE A 71 -16.50 -15.83 3.63
N ASP A 72 -16.81 -16.10 4.89
CA ASP A 72 -16.94 -17.44 5.44
C ASP A 72 -18.42 -17.80 5.52
N TYR A 73 -18.81 -18.83 4.78
CA TYR A 73 -20.18 -19.34 4.73
C TYR A 73 -20.32 -20.74 5.34
N SER A 74 -19.36 -21.19 6.15
CA SER A 74 -19.39 -22.49 6.84
C SER A 74 -20.62 -22.68 7.73
N ARG A 75 -21.19 -21.59 8.24
CA ARG A 75 -22.39 -21.56 9.10
C ARG A 75 -23.62 -21.00 8.40
N ALA A 76 -23.58 -20.89 7.08
CA ALA A 76 -24.65 -20.27 6.32
C ALA A 76 -25.95 -21.07 6.44
N LYS A 77 -27.06 -20.36 6.71
CA LYS A 77 -28.42 -20.93 6.76
C LYS A 77 -28.99 -21.24 5.37
N ILE A 78 -28.35 -20.72 4.32
CA ILE A 78 -28.73 -20.89 2.92
C ILE A 78 -27.49 -21.22 2.09
N LYS A 79 -27.71 -21.84 0.92
CA LYS A 79 -26.65 -22.08 -0.06
C LYS A 79 -26.12 -20.75 -0.63
N LEU A 80 -24.87 -20.77 -1.10
CA LEU A 80 -24.21 -19.59 -1.66
C LEU A 80 -25.00 -19.02 -2.85
N GLU A 81 -25.50 -19.86 -3.74
CA GLU A 81 -26.29 -19.44 -4.91
C GLU A 81 -27.54 -18.68 -4.47
N LYS A 82 -28.18 -19.12 -3.38
CA LYS A 82 -29.36 -18.46 -2.84
C LYS A 82 -29.04 -17.10 -2.24
N LEU A 83 -27.88 -16.95 -1.60
CA LEU A 83 -27.41 -15.65 -1.14
C LEU A 83 -27.26 -14.67 -2.30
N ILE A 84 -26.69 -15.12 -3.41
CA ILE A 84 -26.51 -14.29 -4.61
C ILE A 84 -27.87 -13.85 -5.18
N GLU A 85 -28.86 -14.74 -5.21
CA GLU A 85 -30.24 -14.38 -5.58
C GLU A 85 -30.83 -13.32 -4.65
N GLU A 86 -30.71 -13.48 -3.33
CA GLU A 86 -31.23 -12.51 -2.36
C GLU A 86 -30.59 -11.12 -2.53
N LEU A 87 -29.28 -11.06 -2.78
CA LEU A 87 -28.58 -9.80 -3.05
C LEU A 87 -29.10 -9.13 -4.34
N ARG A 88 -29.32 -9.90 -5.40
CA ARG A 88 -29.80 -9.39 -6.70
C ARG A 88 -31.22 -8.84 -6.68
N LYS A 89 -32.04 -9.19 -5.68
CA LYS A 89 -33.41 -8.68 -5.56
C LYS A 89 -33.48 -7.18 -5.25
N HIS A 90 -32.42 -6.61 -4.68
CA HIS A 90 -32.45 -5.20 -4.29
C HIS A 90 -32.23 -4.29 -5.50
N PRO A 91 -33.09 -3.30 -5.77
CA PRO A 91 -33.06 -2.51 -7.01
C PRO A 91 -31.76 -1.73 -7.22
N ASN A 92 -31.07 -1.37 -6.14
CA ASN A 92 -29.79 -0.65 -6.20
C ASN A 92 -28.57 -1.56 -6.43
N ILE A 93 -28.74 -2.89 -6.49
CA ILE A 93 -27.69 -3.84 -6.87
C ILE A 93 -27.71 -4.05 -8.37
N LEU A 94 -26.65 -3.62 -9.05
CA LEU A 94 -26.56 -3.63 -10.51
C LEU A 94 -25.87 -4.89 -11.06
N ASP A 95 -24.92 -5.44 -10.30
CA ASP A 95 -24.21 -6.67 -10.65
C ASP A 95 -23.72 -7.38 -9.38
N VAL A 96 -23.72 -8.71 -9.41
CA VAL A 96 -23.17 -9.57 -8.36
C VAL A 96 -22.39 -10.70 -9.03
N LYS A 97 -21.08 -10.71 -8.78
CA LYS A 97 -20.15 -11.78 -9.16
C LYS A 97 -19.73 -12.55 -7.92
N TYR A 98 -19.50 -13.84 -8.06
CA TYR A 98 -19.01 -14.66 -6.96
C TYR A 98 -18.14 -15.82 -7.46
N LYS A 99 -17.25 -16.27 -6.59
CA LYS A 99 -16.36 -17.42 -6.81
C LYS A 99 -16.16 -18.13 -5.48
N ALA A 100 -16.53 -19.41 -5.42
CA ALA A 100 -16.16 -20.26 -4.28
C ALA A 100 -14.67 -20.61 -4.34
N LYS A 101 -14.08 -20.90 -3.17
CA LYS A 101 -12.72 -21.42 -3.05
C LYS A 101 -12.61 -22.77 -3.77
N VAL A 102 -11.55 -22.92 -4.55
CA VAL A 102 -11.29 -24.13 -5.36
C VAL A 102 -10.03 -24.86 -4.88
N LEU A 103 -9.05 -24.14 -4.32
CA LEU A 103 -7.83 -24.73 -3.79
C LEU A 103 -8.01 -25.06 -2.31
N ASP A 104 -7.30 -26.07 -1.83
CA ASP A 104 -7.39 -26.49 -0.42
C ASP A 104 -6.75 -25.45 0.51
N GLU A 105 -5.69 -24.79 0.08
CA GLU A 105 -4.89 -23.90 0.91
C GLU A 105 -5.27 -22.42 0.82
N LYS A 106 -5.93 -21.99 -0.27
CA LYS A 106 -6.21 -20.55 -0.49
C LYS A 106 -7.33 -20.25 -1.48
N ILE A 107 -7.83 -19.02 -1.41
CA ILE A 107 -8.64 -18.39 -2.46
C ILE A 107 -7.89 -17.19 -3.05
N ILE A 108 -8.02 -16.99 -4.36
CA ILE A 108 -7.43 -15.85 -5.09
C ILE A 108 -8.57 -15.01 -5.67
N SER A 109 -8.49 -13.71 -5.38
CA SER A 109 -9.39 -12.66 -5.88
C SER A 109 -9.38 -12.63 -7.42
N ALA A 110 -10.57 -12.57 -8.01
CA ALA A 110 -10.78 -12.71 -9.45
C ALA A 110 -11.55 -11.54 -10.06
N PHE A 111 -12.27 -10.75 -9.25
CA PHE A 111 -13.22 -9.76 -9.79
C PHE A 111 -12.74 -8.31 -9.69
N ALA A 112 -11.58 -8.06 -9.08
CA ALA A 112 -11.07 -6.71 -8.85
C ALA A 112 -9.56 -6.58 -9.12
N PHE A 113 -9.15 -5.35 -9.38
CA PHE A 113 -7.74 -4.95 -9.46
C PHE A 113 -7.44 -3.93 -8.36
N PRO A 114 -6.25 -3.97 -7.73
CA PRO A 114 -5.90 -3.03 -6.68
C PRO A 114 -5.75 -1.62 -7.27
N THR A 115 -6.29 -0.64 -6.55
CA THR A 115 -6.28 0.76 -6.98
C THR A 115 -6.11 1.73 -5.82
N PHE A 116 -5.64 2.94 -6.12
CA PHE A 116 -5.68 4.11 -5.23
C PHE A 116 -6.64 5.17 -5.76
N ASN A 117 -6.97 6.11 -4.86
CA ASN A 117 -7.79 7.28 -5.13
C ASN A 117 -9.13 6.90 -5.80
N LEU A 118 -9.91 6.08 -5.11
CA LEU A 118 -11.25 5.67 -5.54
C LEU A 118 -11.29 5.05 -6.96
N GLY A 119 -10.30 4.22 -7.29
CA GLY A 119 -10.22 3.57 -8.60
C GLY A 119 -9.68 4.45 -9.71
N ALA A 120 -8.95 5.53 -9.39
CA ALA A 120 -8.32 6.40 -10.38
C ALA A 120 -6.94 5.88 -10.83
N TYR A 121 -6.17 5.26 -9.93
CA TYR A 121 -4.84 4.77 -10.23
C TYR A 121 -4.75 3.27 -10.00
N LYS A 122 -4.41 2.51 -11.04
CA LYS A 122 -4.06 1.09 -10.90
C LYS A 122 -2.70 0.97 -10.23
N VAL A 123 -2.57 0.01 -9.31
CA VAL A 123 -1.31 -0.22 -8.58
C VAL A 123 -0.86 -1.66 -8.72
N LEU A 124 0.41 -1.90 -8.42
CA LEU A 124 1.01 -3.22 -8.32
C LEU A 124 1.36 -3.47 -6.85
N ILE A 125 1.08 -4.68 -6.36
CA ILE A 125 1.42 -5.10 -5.01
C ILE A 125 2.54 -6.12 -5.13
N LEU A 126 3.65 -5.88 -4.44
CA LEU A 126 4.82 -6.76 -4.40
C LEU A 126 5.18 -7.03 -2.94
N GLY A 127 5.62 -8.25 -2.66
CA GLY A 127 6.10 -8.60 -1.34
C GLY A 127 7.43 -7.90 -1.02
N VAL A 128 7.58 -7.52 0.25
CA VAL A 128 8.72 -6.72 0.73
C VAL A 128 10.03 -7.48 0.58
N GLU A 129 10.06 -8.76 0.96
CA GLU A 129 11.28 -9.57 0.93
C GLU A 129 11.72 -9.88 -0.49
N GLU A 130 10.78 -10.23 -1.37
CA GLU A 130 11.05 -10.52 -2.78
C GLU A 130 11.60 -9.29 -3.49
N PHE A 131 10.97 -8.12 -3.28
CA PHE A 131 11.38 -6.89 -3.93
C PHE A 131 12.69 -6.33 -3.37
N SER A 132 12.88 -6.42 -2.05
CA SER A 132 14.15 -6.10 -1.39
C SER A 132 15.29 -6.96 -1.93
N SER A 133 15.07 -8.27 -2.03
CA SER A 133 16.06 -9.23 -2.55
C SER A 133 16.40 -8.97 -4.02
N ALA A 134 15.42 -8.58 -4.84
CA ALA A 134 15.66 -8.23 -6.23
C ALA A 134 16.63 -7.04 -6.36
N PHE A 135 16.46 -6.00 -5.55
CA PHE A 135 17.37 -4.84 -5.55
C PHE A 135 18.77 -5.22 -5.09
N GLU A 136 18.89 -6.08 -4.08
CA GLU A 136 20.19 -6.61 -3.65
C GLU A 136 20.86 -7.40 -4.76
N LYS A 137 20.13 -8.27 -5.47
CA LYS A 137 20.68 -9.06 -6.56
C LYS A 137 21.18 -8.19 -7.72
N ILE A 138 20.50 -7.09 -8.03
CA ILE A 138 20.99 -6.11 -9.01
C ILE A 138 22.33 -5.50 -8.55
N LYS A 139 22.44 -5.10 -7.28
CA LYS A 139 23.67 -4.52 -6.73
C LYS A 139 24.82 -5.53 -6.67
N GLU A 140 24.53 -6.80 -6.36
CA GLU A 140 25.53 -7.88 -6.36
C GLU A 140 26.05 -8.17 -7.76
N ALA A 141 25.15 -8.24 -8.75
CA ALA A 141 25.52 -8.57 -10.12
C ALA A 141 26.29 -7.44 -10.84
N TYR A 142 25.94 -6.18 -10.56
CA TYR A 142 26.44 -5.02 -11.33
C TYR A 142 27.26 -4.02 -10.49
N GLY A 143 27.50 -4.30 -9.20
CA GLY A 143 28.27 -3.45 -8.30
C GLY A 143 27.75 -2.01 -8.25
N THR A 144 28.67 -1.04 -8.35
CA THR A 144 28.34 0.41 -8.34
C THR A 144 27.46 0.83 -9.51
N GLY A 145 27.49 0.12 -10.65
CA GLY A 145 26.56 0.34 -11.76
C GLY A 145 25.12 -0.01 -11.37
N GLY A 146 24.92 -1.10 -10.63
CA GLY A 146 23.62 -1.47 -10.07
C GLY A 146 23.11 -0.48 -9.03
N GLU A 147 23.99 0.02 -8.16
CA GLU A 147 23.68 1.10 -7.20
C GLU A 147 23.21 2.37 -7.91
N ALA A 148 23.93 2.81 -8.95
CA ALA A 148 23.56 3.98 -9.75
C ALA A 148 22.23 3.78 -10.51
N LEU A 149 22.03 2.60 -11.10
CA LEU A 149 20.78 2.26 -11.79
C LEU A 149 19.57 2.38 -10.85
N LEU A 150 19.63 1.78 -9.65
CA LEU A 150 18.56 1.85 -8.67
C LEU A 150 18.30 3.30 -8.22
N TYR A 151 19.36 4.10 -8.03
CA TYR A 151 19.21 5.53 -7.73
C TYR A 151 18.47 6.28 -8.84
N HIS A 152 18.81 6.06 -10.11
CA HIS A 152 18.16 6.74 -11.22
C HIS A 152 16.70 6.29 -11.43
N ILE A 153 16.40 5.01 -11.25
CA ILE A 153 15.02 4.49 -11.25
C ILE A 153 14.23 5.17 -10.13
N GLY A 154 14.80 5.19 -8.92
CA GLY A 154 14.20 5.87 -7.77
C GLY A 154 13.92 7.34 -8.07
N LYS A 155 14.91 8.07 -8.58
CA LYS A 155 14.78 9.50 -8.94
C LYS A 155 13.66 9.74 -9.94
N MET A 156 13.61 8.98 -11.02
CA MET A 156 12.57 9.09 -12.04
C MET A 156 11.17 8.86 -11.43
N LEU A 157 10.99 7.80 -10.63
CA LEU A 157 9.70 7.54 -9.96
C LEU A 157 9.37 8.61 -8.93
N GLY A 158 10.37 9.12 -8.23
CA GLY A 158 10.23 10.20 -7.26
C GLY A 158 9.78 11.51 -7.92
N GLU A 159 10.29 11.84 -9.10
CA GLU A 159 9.83 13.00 -9.85
C GLU A 159 8.37 12.84 -10.31
N MET A 160 7.99 11.65 -10.79
CA MET A 160 6.59 11.38 -11.16
C MET A 160 5.65 11.50 -9.96
N ALA A 161 6.06 10.97 -8.80
CA ALA A 161 5.29 11.09 -7.56
C ALA A 161 5.24 12.55 -7.08
N GLY A 162 6.37 13.25 -7.12
CA GLY A 162 6.50 14.65 -6.72
C GLY A 162 5.68 15.59 -7.57
N GLU A 163 5.46 15.29 -8.86
CA GLU A 163 4.54 16.03 -9.73
C GLU A 163 3.08 15.69 -9.40
N ARG A 164 2.76 14.40 -9.31
CA ARG A 164 1.38 13.92 -9.11
C ARG A 164 0.78 14.30 -7.77
N TYR A 165 1.57 14.19 -6.70
CA TYR A 165 1.13 14.36 -5.32
C TYR A 165 1.59 15.71 -4.74
N ARG A 166 2.07 16.64 -5.59
CA ARG A 166 2.49 17.96 -5.15
C ARG A 166 1.33 18.71 -4.49
N GLY A 167 1.54 19.17 -3.26
CA GLY A 167 0.63 20.12 -2.64
C GLY A 167 0.60 21.44 -3.41
N LYS A 168 -0.56 22.11 -3.45
CA LYS A 168 -0.69 23.48 -4.01
C LYS A 168 0.33 24.44 -3.39
N ARG A 169 0.64 24.23 -2.10
CA ARG A 169 1.70 24.92 -1.37
C ARG A 169 2.47 23.89 -0.55
N ILE A 170 3.80 23.94 -0.64
CA ILE A 170 4.68 23.13 0.20
C ILE A 170 4.79 23.81 1.56
N THR A 171 4.39 23.11 2.62
CA THR A 171 4.42 23.56 4.01
C THR A 171 5.03 22.46 4.87
N GLY A 172 5.47 22.79 6.08
CA GLY A 172 5.97 21.77 7.01
C GLY A 172 4.94 20.68 7.27
N LYS A 173 3.67 21.07 7.44
CA LYS A 173 2.54 20.13 7.58
C LYS A 173 2.37 19.22 6.38
N PHE A 174 2.45 19.76 5.16
CA PHE A 174 2.37 18.96 3.95
C PHE A 174 3.50 17.92 3.90
N VAL A 175 4.74 18.32 4.17
CA VAL A 175 5.89 17.41 4.16
C VAL A 175 5.73 16.30 5.22
N MET A 176 5.31 16.65 6.43
CA MET A 176 5.08 15.67 7.51
C MET A 176 3.99 14.66 7.14
N GLU A 177 2.87 15.14 6.60
CA GLU A 177 1.74 14.29 6.21
C GLU A 177 2.08 13.40 5.00
N ASP A 178 2.70 13.97 3.97
CA ASP A 178 3.03 13.25 2.74
C ASP A 178 4.07 12.15 2.99
N CYS A 179 4.98 12.36 3.95
CA CYS A 179 5.92 11.32 4.39
C CYS A 179 5.23 10.05 4.92
N LEU A 180 3.99 10.13 5.44
CA LEU A 180 3.21 8.96 5.86
C LEU A 180 2.94 7.99 4.68
N ALA A 181 3.16 8.41 3.43
CA ALA A 181 3.16 7.53 2.27
C ALA A 181 4.11 6.32 2.44
N PHE A 182 5.25 6.50 3.13
CA PHE A 182 6.16 5.38 3.42
C PHE A 182 5.45 4.27 4.23
N GLN A 183 4.64 4.64 5.22
CA GLN A 183 3.86 3.70 6.02
C GLN A 183 2.66 3.19 5.23
N ALA A 184 1.90 4.09 4.61
CA ALA A 184 0.65 3.76 3.93
C ALA A 184 0.83 2.79 2.75
N PHE A 185 2.01 2.81 2.12
CA PHE A 185 2.38 1.94 1.01
C PHE A 185 3.35 0.80 1.40
N GLY A 186 3.61 0.62 2.70
CA GLY A 186 4.37 -0.53 3.21
C GLY A 186 5.89 -0.46 2.98
N TRP A 187 6.45 0.72 2.74
CA TRP A 187 7.90 0.89 2.54
C TRP A 187 8.65 0.87 3.86
N GLY A 188 8.05 1.38 4.94
CA GLY A 188 8.64 1.41 6.27
C GLY A 188 7.90 2.39 7.20
N ILE A 189 8.35 2.48 8.45
CA ILE A 189 7.76 3.37 9.45
C ILE A 189 8.55 4.68 9.46
N VAL A 190 7.95 5.76 8.98
CA VAL A 190 8.60 7.07 8.92
C VAL A 190 8.50 7.82 10.25
N ASP A 191 9.54 8.58 10.56
CA ASP A 191 9.62 9.57 11.64
C ASP A 191 10.33 10.80 11.09
N VAL A 192 9.61 11.91 10.94
CA VAL A 192 10.15 13.16 10.37
C VAL A 192 10.81 13.94 11.50
N GLU A 193 12.13 14.01 11.47
CA GLU A 193 12.94 14.62 12.53
C GLU A 193 12.97 16.15 12.41
N HIS A 194 13.04 16.68 11.19
CA HIS A 194 13.13 18.12 10.94
C HIS A 194 12.60 18.50 9.57
N VAL A 195 11.90 19.63 9.50
CA VAL A 195 11.45 20.27 8.26
C VAL A 195 11.65 21.78 8.35
N ASP A 196 12.52 22.32 7.50
CA ASP A 196 12.60 23.74 7.19
C ASP A 196 12.30 23.96 5.71
N VAL A 197 11.07 24.38 5.42
CA VAL A 197 10.63 24.63 4.04
C VAL A 197 11.32 25.85 3.43
N LYS A 198 11.71 26.85 4.23
CA LYS A 198 12.39 28.05 3.73
C LYS A 198 13.82 27.73 3.32
N ALA A 199 14.54 27.01 4.18
CA ALA A 199 15.88 26.51 3.87
C ALA A 199 15.87 25.30 2.93
N GLN A 200 14.70 24.71 2.66
CA GLN A 200 14.51 23.50 1.85
C GLN A 200 15.28 22.30 2.41
N VAL A 201 15.35 22.20 3.74
CA VAL A 201 16.03 21.13 4.47
C VAL A 201 15.00 20.22 5.12
N VAL A 202 15.13 18.91 4.89
CA VAL A 202 14.28 17.90 5.52
C VAL A 202 15.17 16.77 6.02
N SER A 203 14.89 16.26 7.21
CA SER A 203 15.51 15.02 7.68
C SER A 203 14.46 14.08 8.24
N LEU A 204 14.61 12.80 7.90
CA LEU A 204 13.66 11.76 8.26
C LEU A 204 14.38 10.45 8.58
N LYS A 205 13.79 9.68 9.49
CA LYS A 205 14.16 8.31 9.81
C LYS A 205 13.11 7.38 9.24
N VAL A 206 13.54 6.24 8.71
CA VAL A 206 12.64 5.17 8.29
C VAL A 206 13.08 3.87 8.95
N TYR A 207 12.23 3.36 9.83
CA TYR A 207 12.39 2.06 10.46
C TYR A 207 11.82 0.98 9.54
N ASN A 208 12.41 -0.22 9.59
CA ASN A 208 11.99 -1.36 8.76
C ASN A 208 11.89 -1.02 7.26
N LEU A 209 12.82 -0.20 6.74
CA LEU A 209 12.81 0.22 5.34
C LEU A 209 13.03 -0.98 4.41
N PHE A 210 12.08 -1.24 3.52
CA PHE A 210 12.02 -2.41 2.65
C PHE A 210 13.33 -2.68 1.90
N GLU A 211 13.98 -1.64 1.35
CA GLU A 211 15.19 -1.76 0.52
C GLU A 211 16.39 -2.35 1.30
N SER A 212 16.39 -2.24 2.63
CA SER A 212 17.53 -2.66 3.47
C SER A 212 17.25 -3.86 4.38
N ILE A 213 15.99 -4.27 4.52
CA ILE A 213 15.58 -5.19 5.59
C ILE A 213 16.22 -6.58 5.46
N THR A 214 16.34 -7.11 4.23
CA THR A 214 16.90 -8.45 3.94
C THR A 214 18.42 -8.55 4.17
N VAL A 215 19.10 -7.40 4.22
CA VAL A 215 20.56 -7.28 4.41
C VAL A 215 20.93 -6.53 5.69
N LYS A 216 20.03 -6.51 6.68
CA LYS A 216 20.27 -5.90 7.99
C LYS A 216 21.61 -6.37 8.60
N GLY A 217 22.48 -5.41 8.89
CA GLY A 217 23.82 -5.67 9.47
C GLY A 217 24.82 -6.37 8.55
N LYS A 218 24.53 -6.56 7.26
CA LYS A 218 25.40 -7.31 6.32
C LYS A 218 26.25 -6.41 5.41
N LYS A 219 26.08 -5.09 5.46
CA LYS A 219 26.81 -4.13 4.60
C LYS A 219 27.70 -3.23 5.45
N ARG A 220 28.78 -2.72 4.85
CA ARG A 220 29.71 -1.77 5.50
C ARG A 220 29.33 -0.30 5.29
N LYS A 221 28.53 -0.01 4.27
CA LYS A 221 28.12 1.34 3.85
C LYS A 221 26.59 1.42 3.70
N PRO A 222 26.01 2.64 3.67
CA PRO A 222 24.58 2.82 3.37
C PRO A 222 24.24 2.19 2.01
N ASN A 223 23.01 1.69 1.89
CA ASN A 223 22.65 0.74 0.83
C ASN A 223 21.32 1.08 0.15
N CYS A 224 20.60 2.11 0.60
CA CYS A 224 19.26 2.44 0.11
C CYS A 224 19.28 3.41 -1.06
N HIS A 225 19.88 2.98 -2.17
CA HIS A 225 20.08 3.82 -3.35
C HIS A 225 18.77 4.19 -4.04
N PHE A 226 17.82 3.26 -4.15
CA PHE A 226 16.51 3.54 -4.73
C PHE A 226 15.75 4.59 -3.92
N VAL A 227 15.68 4.44 -2.59
CA VAL A 227 14.98 5.40 -1.71
C VAL A 227 15.67 6.76 -1.70
N ARG A 228 17.02 6.81 -1.72
CA ARG A 228 17.75 8.07 -1.90
C ARG A 228 17.36 8.77 -3.21
N GLY A 229 17.30 8.01 -4.30
CA GLY A 229 16.84 8.50 -5.60
C GLY A 229 15.40 9.02 -5.52
N TYR A 230 14.49 8.22 -4.97
CA TYR A 230 13.08 8.56 -4.83
C TYR A 230 12.87 9.87 -4.07
N LEU A 231 13.51 10.01 -2.90
CA LEU A 231 13.49 11.26 -2.13
C LEU A 231 14.08 12.42 -2.94
N ASN A 232 15.17 12.20 -3.68
CA ASN A 232 15.75 13.23 -4.54
C ASN A 232 14.74 13.75 -5.56
N GLY A 233 14.06 12.85 -6.27
CA GLY A 233 13.05 13.19 -7.26
C GLY A 233 11.85 13.91 -6.67
N VAL A 234 11.28 13.40 -5.57
CA VAL A 234 10.11 14.00 -4.90
C VAL A 234 10.42 15.42 -4.45
N TYR A 235 11.48 15.59 -3.67
CA TYR A 235 11.81 16.90 -3.10
C TYR A 235 12.32 17.89 -4.14
N SER A 236 12.93 17.42 -5.24
CA SER A 236 13.26 18.31 -6.37
C SER A 236 12.00 18.94 -6.98
N ARG A 237 10.90 18.18 -7.08
CA ARG A 237 9.61 18.68 -7.58
C ARG A 237 8.87 19.54 -6.56
N TYR A 238 8.92 19.18 -5.27
CA TYR A 238 8.30 19.98 -4.22
C TYR A 238 8.92 21.37 -4.16
N PHE A 239 10.25 21.43 -4.04
CA PHE A 239 11.00 22.67 -3.92
C PHE A 239 11.30 23.38 -5.25
N ASN A 240 11.01 22.72 -6.37
CA ASN A 240 11.28 23.21 -7.73
C ASN A 240 12.77 23.61 -7.91
N ARG A 241 13.67 22.78 -7.40
CA ARG A 241 15.13 22.98 -7.39
C ARG A 241 15.85 21.64 -7.28
N GLU A 242 17.07 21.53 -7.80
CA GLU A 242 17.92 20.37 -7.49
C GLU A 242 18.24 20.30 -5.98
N VAL A 243 18.01 19.12 -5.40
CA VAL A 243 18.42 18.79 -4.04
C VAL A 243 19.49 17.69 -4.08
N GLU A 244 20.18 17.50 -2.97
CA GLU A 244 20.94 16.28 -2.69
C GLU A 244 20.30 15.48 -1.54
N VAL A 245 20.48 14.16 -1.57
CA VAL A 245 19.98 13.25 -0.52
C VAL A 245 21.11 12.36 -0.01
N ILE A 246 21.39 12.49 1.28
CA ILE A 246 22.46 11.79 1.98
C ILE A 246 21.83 10.80 2.96
N GLU A 247 22.16 9.51 2.81
CA GLU A 247 21.82 8.48 3.80
C GLU A 247 22.94 8.41 4.84
N THR A 248 22.66 8.86 6.06
CA THR A 248 23.63 8.99 7.16
C THR A 248 23.67 7.76 8.06
N MET A 249 22.54 7.07 8.19
CA MET A 249 22.37 5.81 8.93
C MET A 249 21.62 4.82 8.05
N CYS A 250 21.88 3.53 8.18
CA CYS A 250 21.25 2.49 7.37
C CYS A 250 21.11 1.16 8.13
N ILE A 251 19.93 0.55 8.06
CA ILE A 251 19.67 -0.78 8.65
C ILE A 251 20.62 -1.83 8.08
N ALA A 252 21.00 -1.71 6.80
CA ALA A 252 21.96 -2.61 6.17
C ALA A 252 23.36 -2.56 6.82
N LYS A 253 23.73 -1.42 7.43
CA LYS A 253 24.96 -1.27 8.23
C LYS A 253 24.86 -1.82 9.65
N GLY A 254 23.65 -2.10 10.11
CA GLY A 254 23.36 -2.45 11.50
C GLY A 254 22.81 -1.29 12.35
N ASP A 255 22.57 -0.12 11.75
CA ASP A 255 21.90 0.99 12.44
C ASP A 255 20.43 0.64 12.76
N PRO A 256 19.80 1.26 13.78
CA PRO A 256 18.40 0.96 14.15
C PRO A 256 17.36 1.39 13.11
N TYR A 257 17.72 2.29 12.19
CA TYR A 257 16.87 2.83 11.13
C TYR A 257 17.72 3.39 9.99
N CYS A 258 17.11 3.65 8.84
CA CYS A 258 17.72 4.45 7.79
C CYS A 258 17.44 5.93 8.04
N ARG A 259 18.44 6.82 7.98
CA ARG A 259 18.27 8.27 8.17
C ARG A 259 18.72 9.04 6.95
N PHE A 260 17.83 9.84 6.39
CA PHE A 260 18.06 10.64 5.19
C PHE A 260 18.05 12.13 5.53
N ILE A 261 18.99 12.87 4.93
CA ILE A 261 19.02 14.34 4.93
C ILE A 261 18.83 14.79 3.49
N ILE A 262 17.81 15.61 3.26
CA ILE A 262 17.53 16.31 2.02
C ILE A 262 17.92 17.78 2.23
N ARG A 263 18.70 18.34 1.31
CA ARG A 263 19.07 19.76 1.32
C ARG A 263 19.33 20.27 -0.10
N PRO A 264 19.31 21.59 -0.33
CA PRO A 264 19.71 22.14 -1.62
C PRO A 264 21.11 21.67 -2.02
N LYS A 265 21.28 21.42 -3.31
CA LYS A 265 22.60 21.22 -3.91
C LYS A 265 23.31 22.56 -4.07
#